data_AF-A0A851S6L9-F1
#
_entry.id   AF-A0A851S6L9-F1
#
_cell.length_a   1.000
_cell.length_b   1.000
_cell.length_c   1.000
_cell.angle_alpha   90.00
_cell.angle_beta   90.00
_cell.angle_gamma   90.00
#
_symmetry.space_group_name_H-M   'P 1'
#
loop_
_entity.id
_entity.type
_entity.pdbx_description
1 polymer ?
#
loop_
_entity_poly.entity_id
_entity_poly.type
_entity_poly.pdbx_seq_one_letter_code
_entity_poly.pdbx_strand_id
1 'polypeptide(L)'
;QIMNFYMGLLVERSKKEGYPAVYAFNTFFYSKLSSTSHNGVKQWTKGVDIFEHDVILVPIHLRIHWTLLVVDLREKTIKYFDSLGQKGDHICKTVLKYLEEESRQKRKIELTASEWTLHSMGTEEIPQQNNGSDCGVFVCKFADFISRDKPIIFSPEHMPYFRRKMVWEIIHQQLL
;
A
#
# COMPACT_ATOMS: atom_id res chain seq x y z
N GLN A 1 -6.61 13.12 -3.39
CA GLN A 1 -5.45 14.04 -3.47
C GLN A 1 -4.51 13.84 -2.27
N ILE A 2 -5.00 13.96 -1.02
CA ILE A 2 -4.19 13.74 0.20
C ILE A 2 -3.47 12.38 0.19
N MET A 3 -4.18 11.29 -0.09
CA MET A 3 -3.62 9.93 -0.10
C MET A 3 -2.39 9.80 -1.03
N ASN A 4 -2.55 10.15 -2.31
CA ASN A 4 -1.45 10.07 -3.29
C ASN A 4 -0.26 10.95 -2.87
N PHE A 5 -0.52 12.15 -2.36
CA PHE A 5 0.53 13.06 -1.91
C PHE A 5 1.31 12.48 -0.73
N TYR A 6 0.61 11.98 0.29
CA TYR A 6 1.23 11.40 1.47
C TYR A 6 2.04 10.13 1.13
N MET A 7 1.55 9.28 0.22
CA MET A 7 2.32 8.14 -0.28
C MET A 7 3.60 8.59 -1.00
N GLY A 8 3.55 9.69 -1.76
CA GLY A 8 4.74 10.30 -2.35
C GLY A 8 5.75 10.76 -1.29
N LEU A 9 5.30 11.38 -0.21
CA LEU A 9 6.19 11.76 0.91
C LEU A 9 6.87 10.54 1.54
N LEU A 10 6.17 9.41 1.66
CA LEU A 10 6.75 8.16 2.19
C LEU A 10 7.86 7.63 1.28
N VAL A 11 7.63 7.63 -0.04
CA VAL A 11 8.63 7.21 -1.04
C VAL A 11 9.88 8.09 -0.96
N GLU A 12 9.71 9.42 -0.95
CA GLU A 12 10.83 10.36 -0.84
C GLU A 12 11.58 10.22 0.49
N ARG A 13 10.86 10.06 1.60
CA ARG A 13 11.45 9.80 2.91
C ARG A 13 12.28 8.52 2.88
N SER A 14 11.74 7.43 2.34
CA SER A 14 12.46 6.16 2.29
C SER A 14 13.79 6.27 1.55
N LYS A 15 13.79 6.98 0.41
CA LYS A 15 15.00 7.25 -0.36
C LYS A 15 16.01 8.12 0.40
N LYS A 16 15.54 9.17 1.08
CA LYS A 16 16.41 10.14 1.77
C LYS A 16 17.04 9.56 3.05
N GLU A 17 16.30 8.74 3.78
CA GLU A 17 16.69 8.26 5.11
C GLU A 17 17.23 6.83 5.11
N GLY A 18 17.32 6.17 3.96
CA GLY A 18 17.89 4.83 3.82
C GLY A 18 17.00 3.72 4.39
N TYR A 19 15.68 3.92 4.37
CA TYR A 19 14.69 2.86 4.64
C TYR A 19 14.49 1.97 3.40
N PRO A 20 13.72 0.86 3.50
CA PRO A 20 13.42 0.02 2.34
C PRO A 20 12.97 0.83 1.13
N ALA A 21 13.39 0.41 -0.07
CA ALA A 21 12.99 1.05 -1.31
C ALA A 21 11.47 0.85 -1.51
N VAL A 22 10.71 1.96 -1.49
CA VAL A 22 9.25 1.92 -1.60
C VAL A 22 8.81 2.39 -2.98
N TYR A 23 7.92 1.63 -3.60
CA TYR A 23 7.11 2.10 -4.72
C TYR A 23 5.66 2.27 -4.26
N ALA A 24 5.00 3.36 -4.64
CA ALA A 24 3.59 3.57 -4.33
C ALA A 24 2.78 3.76 -5.61
N PHE A 25 1.78 2.90 -5.80
CA PHE A 25 0.76 3.13 -6.82
C PHE A 25 -0.16 4.26 -6.39
N ASN A 26 -0.70 4.99 -7.37
CA ASN A 26 -1.77 5.95 -7.08
C ASN A 26 -3.10 5.24 -6.76
N THR A 27 -4.02 5.96 -6.13
CA THR A 27 -5.32 5.47 -5.66
C THR A 27 -6.26 4.93 -6.75
N PHE A 28 -5.95 5.17 -8.03
CA PHE A 28 -6.77 4.70 -9.16
C PHE A 28 -6.31 3.33 -9.68
N PHE A 29 -5.09 2.90 -9.34
CA PHE A 29 -4.47 1.70 -9.87
C PHE A 29 -5.35 0.47 -9.71
N TYR A 30 -5.73 0.13 -8.47
CA TYR A 30 -6.49 -1.09 -8.22
C TYR A 30 -7.85 -1.08 -8.92
N SER A 31 -8.56 0.06 -8.90
CA SER A 31 -9.86 0.18 -9.57
C SER A 31 -9.78 -0.02 -11.09
N LYS A 32 -8.66 0.42 -11.70
CA LYS A 32 -8.41 0.22 -13.12
C LYS A 32 -8.00 -1.23 -13.40
N LEU A 33 -7.11 -1.79 -12.57
CA LEU A 33 -6.69 -3.17 -12.67
C LEU A 33 -7.88 -4.14 -12.54
N SER A 34 -8.76 -3.92 -11.56
CA SER A 34 -9.91 -4.80 -11.33
C SER A 34 -10.93 -4.77 -12.48
N SER A 35 -11.03 -3.66 -13.20
CA SER A 35 -11.98 -3.50 -14.32
C SER A 35 -11.42 -3.88 -15.68
N THR A 36 -10.10 -3.76 -15.88
CA THR A 36 -9.47 -3.89 -17.21
C THR A 36 -8.28 -4.84 -17.25
N SER A 37 -8.06 -5.60 -16.17
CA SER A 37 -6.90 -6.45 -15.93
C SER A 37 -5.57 -5.72 -16.16
N HIS A 38 -4.47 -6.45 -16.30
CA HIS A 38 -3.16 -5.89 -16.58
C HIS A 38 -3.14 -4.99 -17.83
N ASN A 39 -3.94 -5.34 -18.85
CA ASN A 39 -3.94 -4.61 -20.12
C ASN A 39 -4.26 -3.12 -19.98
N GLY A 40 -5.13 -2.74 -19.04
CA GLY A 40 -5.47 -1.33 -18.81
C GLY A 40 -4.50 -0.57 -17.92
N VAL A 41 -3.56 -1.25 -17.27
CA VAL A 41 -2.56 -0.64 -16.37
C VAL A 41 -1.10 -0.88 -16.79
N LYS A 42 -0.82 -1.69 -17.82
CA LYS A 42 0.55 -2.05 -18.28
C LYS A 42 1.49 -0.89 -18.62
N GLN A 43 0.93 0.29 -18.90
CA GLN A 43 1.71 1.50 -19.22
C GLN A 43 2.04 2.34 -17.97
N TRP A 44 1.46 2.03 -16.81
CA TRP A 44 1.62 2.82 -15.59
C TRP A 44 3.03 2.67 -15.01
N THR A 45 3.67 1.54 -15.29
CA THR A 45 5.05 1.16 -14.92
C THR A 45 5.97 1.19 -16.15
N LYS A 46 5.71 2.06 -17.15
CA LYS A 46 6.53 2.10 -18.37
C LYS A 46 7.99 2.50 -18.11
N GLY A 47 8.23 3.39 -17.15
CA GLY A 47 9.56 3.95 -16.84
C GLY A 47 10.15 3.49 -15.51
N VAL A 48 9.61 2.43 -14.90
CA VAL A 48 10.04 1.94 -13.60
C VAL A 48 9.91 0.42 -13.54
N ASP A 49 10.96 -0.27 -13.09
CA ASP A 49 10.86 -1.67 -12.70
C ASP A 49 10.43 -1.75 -11.23
N ILE A 50 9.16 -2.09 -11.00
CA ILE A 50 8.61 -2.20 -9.65
C ILE A 50 9.24 -3.36 -8.85
N PHE A 51 9.92 -4.31 -9.50
CA PHE A 51 10.58 -5.43 -8.85
C PHE A 51 11.99 -5.09 -8.32
N GLU A 52 12.51 -3.89 -8.60
CA GLU A 52 13.74 -3.35 -8.00
C GLU A 52 13.49 -2.65 -6.66
N HIS A 53 12.25 -2.67 -6.16
CA HIS A 53 11.87 -2.10 -4.88
C HIS A 53 11.70 -3.21 -3.83
N ASP A 54 11.76 -2.84 -2.56
CA ASP A 54 11.54 -3.77 -1.44
C ASP A 54 10.06 -3.92 -1.13
N VAL A 55 9.35 -2.79 -1.12
CA VAL A 55 7.94 -2.71 -0.71
C VAL A 55 7.13 -1.95 -1.75
N ILE A 56 5.99 -2.51 -2.15
CA ILE A 56 5.00 -1.82 -2.98
C ILE A 56 3.75 -1.52 -2.14
N LEU A 57 3.36 -0.25 -2.11
CA LEU A 57 2.14 0.24 -1.48
C LEU A 57 1.04 0.43 -2.52
N VAL A 58 -0.13 -0.14 -2.27
CA VAL A 58 -1.32 0.00 -3.10
C VAL A 58 -2.48 0.53 -2.24
N PRO A 59 -2.69 1.85 -2.20
CA PRO A 59 -3.86 2.42 -1.54
C PRO A 59 -5.12 2.13 -2.37
N ILE A 60 -6.17 1.63 -1.72
CA ILE A 60 -7.39 1.17 -2.38
C ILE A 60 -8.59 1.96 -1.86
N HIS A 61 -9.40 2.46 -2.79
CA HIS A 61 -10.65 3.15 -2.48
C HIS A 61 -11.85 2.24 -2.78
N LEU A 62 -12.52 1.77 -1.72
CA LEU A 62 -13.71 0.93 -1.78
C LEU A 62 -14.96 1.77 -1.47
N ARG A 63 -15.47 2.46 -2.49
CA ARG A 63 -16.64 3.38 -2.43
C ARG A 63 -16.45 4.56 -1.46
N ILE A 64 -16.57 4.33 -0.16
CA ILE A 64 -16.45 5.32 0.92
C ILE A 64 -15.36 4.96 1.93
N HIS A 65 -14.63 3.86 1.69
CA HIS A 65 -13.66 3.30 2.63
C HIS A 65 -12.28 3.21 1.99
N TRP A 66 -11.24 3.52 2.78
CA TRP A 66 -9.85 3.44 2.37
C TRP A 66 -9.19 2.22 3.00
N THR A 67 -8.48 1.44 2.18
CA THR A 67 -7.74 0.26 2.61
C THR A 67 -6.36 0.26 1.96
N LEU A 68 -5.45 -0.59 2.45
CA LEU A 68 -4.08 -0.66 1.95
C LEU A 68 -3.75 -2.11 1.62
N LEU A 69 -3.20 -2.34 0.45
CA LEU A 69 -2.51 -3.58 0.13
C LEU A 69 -1.00 -3.31 0.05
N VAL A 70 -0.23 -4.19 0.67
CA VAL A 70 1.22 -4.12 0.73
C VAL A 70 1.78 -5.38 0.09
N VAL A 71 2.67 -5.20 -0.88
CA VAL A 71 3.51 -6.27 -1.42
C VAL A 71 4.90 -6.09 -0.83
N ASP A 72 5.38 -7.09 -0.09
CA ASP A 72 6.79 -7.16 0.30
C ASP A 72 7.49 -8.11 -0.67
N LEU A 73 8.35 -7.57 -1.52
CA LEU A 73 9.06 -8.32 -2.55
C LEU A 73 10.20 -9.16 -1.98
N ARG A 74 10.76 -8.75 -0.84
CA ARG A 74 11.84 -9.45 -0.13
C ARG A 74 11.32 -10.76 0.45
N GLU A 75 10.14 -10.67 1.08
CA GLU A 75 9.48 -11.80 1.75
C GLU A 75 8.45 -12.52 0.86
N LYS A 76 8.24 -12.05 -0.38
CA LYS A 76 7.20 -12.54 -1.29
C LYS A 76 5.82 -12.64 -0.62
N THR A 77 5.41 -11.58 0.08
CA THR A 77 4.10 -11.53 0.73
C THR A 77 3.21 -10.44 0.15
N ILE A 78 1.90 -10.71 0.13
CA ILE A 78 0.88 -9.70 -0.16
C ILE A 78 -0.07 -9.66 1.02
N LYS A 79 -0.07 -8.52 1.72
CA LYS A 79 -0.86 -8.30 2.93
C LYS A 79 -1.92 -7.23 2.72
N TYR A 80 -3.15 -7.51 3.12
CA TYR A 80 -4.27 -6.58 3.03
C TYR A 80 -4.64 -6.04 4.41
N PHE A 81 -4.62 -4.71 4.54
CA PHE A 81 -4.87 -3.96 5.76
C PHE A 81 -6.19 -3.19 5.64
N ASP A 82 -7.09 -3.49 6.56
CA ASP A 82 -8.42 -2.88 6.65
C ASP A 82 -8.74 -2.53 8.10
N SER A 83 -8.90 -1.25 8.38
CA SER A 83 -9.22 -0.75 9.73
C SER A 83 -10.67 -0.96 10.13
N LEU A 84 -11.53 -1.49 9.25
CA LEU A 84 -12.90 -1.95 9.56
C LEU A 84 -13.01 -3.48 9.54
N GLY A 85 -11.89 -4.21 9.45
CA GLY A 85 -11.85 -5.66 9.59
C GLY A 85 -12.40 -6.45 8.40
N GLN A 86 -12.65 -5.81 7.26
CA GLN A 86 -13.10 -6.54 6.07
C GLN A 86 -11.96 -7.37 5.47
N LYS A 87 -12.30 -8.50 4.84
CA LYS A 87 -11.31 -9.36 4.18
C LYS A 87 -11.10 -8.95 2.72
N GLY A 88 -9.85 -9.00 2.27
CA GLY A 88 -9.42 -8.57 0.94
C GLY A 88 -8.79 -9.70 0.12
N ASP A 89 -9.10 -10.97 0.38
CA ASP A 89 -8.39 -12.11 -0.23
C ASP A 89 -8.44 -12.08 -1.76
N HIS A 90 -9.57 -11.66 -2.34
CA HIS A 90 -9.73 -11.48 -3.78
C HIS A 90 -8.86 -10.36 -4.35
N ILE A 91 -8.61 -9.30 -3.57
CA ILE A 91 -7.73 -8.17 -3.91
C ILE A 91 -6.29 -8.68 -3.95
N CYS A 92 -5.86 -9.43 -2.93
CA CYS A 92 -4.54 -10.05 -2.88
C CYS A 92 -4.27 -10.94 -4.10
N LYS A 93 -5.21 -11.81 -4.46
CA LYS A 93 -5.12 -12.67 -5.64
C LYS A 93 -5.03 -11.88 -6.94
N THR A 94 -5.82 -10.80 -7.05
CA THR A 94 -5.82 -9.92 -8.24
C THR A 94 -4.48 -9.23 -8.41
N VAL A 95 -3.88 -8.74 -7.31
CA VAL A 95 -2.55 -8.10 -7.36
C VAL A 95 -1.45 -9.12 -7.62
N LEU A 96 -1.50 -10.34 -7.07
CA LEU A 96 -0.54 -11.39 -7.41
C LEU A 96 -0.55 -11.67 -8.92
N LYS A 97 -1.74 -11.85 -9.51
CA LYS A 97 -1.89 -12.03 -10.96
C LYS A 97 -1.32 -10.87 -11.76
N TYR A 98 -1.50 -9.64 -11.28
CA TYR A 98 -0.87 -8.47 -11.90
C TYR A 98 0.66 -8.57 -11.87
N LEU A 99 1.28 -8.96 -10.74
CA LEU A 99 2.73 -9.12 -10.62
C LEU A 99 3.26 -10.21 -11.55
N GLU A 100 2.57 -11.35 -11.68
CA GLU A 100 2.92 -12.41 -12.63
C GLU A 100 2.95 -11.87 -14.08
N GLU A 101 1.88 -11.19 -14.50
CA GLU A 101 1.76 -10.65 -15.85
C GLU A 101 2.76 -9.51 -16.11
N GLU A 102 3.02 -8.65 -15.12
CA GLU A 102 3.98 -7.55 -15.20
C GLU A 102 5.41 -8.09 -15.32
N SER A 103 5.81 -9.05 -14.48
CA SER A 103 7.13 -9.70 -14.52
C SER A 103 7.36 -10.39 -15.86
N ARG A 104 6.38 -11.19 -16.32
CA ARG A 104 6.47 -11.89 -17.60
C ARG A 104 6.62 -10.92 -18.77
N GLN A 105 5.90 -9.79 -18.77
CA GLN A 105 5.95 -8.84 -19.87
C GLN A 105 7.24 -8.01 -19.87
N LYS A 106 7.65 -7.49 -18.71
CA LYS A 106 8.76 -6.53 -18.57
C LYS A 106 10.12 -7.19 -18.39
N ARG A 107 10.19 -8.22 -17.56
CA ARG A 107 11.44 -8.90 -17.18
C ARG A 107 11.65 -10.22 -17.90
N LYS A 108 10.61 -10.77 -18.54
CA LYS A 108 10.61 -12.13 -19.14
C LYS A 108 10.89 -13.22 -18.10
N ILE A 109 10.46 -12.99 -16.86
CA ILE A 109 10.59 -13.92 -15.73
C ILE A 109 9.20 -14.35 -15.30
N GLU A 110 8.95 -15.65 -15.26
CA GLU A 110 7.74 -16.23 -14.67
C GLU A 110 7.86 -16.21 -13.14
N LEU A 111 6.85 -15.69 -12.44
CA LEU A 111 6.77 -15.77 -10.99
C LEU A 111 6.04 -17.05 -10.59
N THR A 112 6.53 -17.75 -9.58
CA THR A 112 5.89 -18.95 -9.05
C THR A 112 4.87 -18.56 -7.97
N ALA A 113 3.57 -18.62 -8.27
CA ALA A 113 2.50 -18.25 -7.34
C ALA A 113 2.60 -18.91 -5.96
N SER A 114 3.04 -20.18 -5.90
CA SER A 114 3.15 -20.93 -4.64
C SER A 114 4.27 -20.45 -3.71
N GLU A 115 5.19 -19.62 -4.20
CA GLU A 115 6.19 -18.96 -3.35
C GLU A 115 5.64 -17.73 -2.64
N TRP A 116 4.43 -17.28 -3.01
CA TRP A 116 3.83 -16.07 -2.46
C TRP A 116 2.84 -16.38 -1.36
N THR A 117 2.98 -15.68 -0.22
CA THR A 117 2.02 -15.76 0.88
C THR A 117 1.02 -14.62 0.78
N LEU A 118 -0.28 -14.96 0.64
CA LEU A 118 -1.37 -13.98 0.64
C LEU A 118 -2.05 -13.97 2.01
N HIS A 119 -2.15 -12.80 2.65
CA HIS A 119 -2.72 -12.68 3.99
C HIS A 119 -3.62 -11.45 4.12
N SER A 120 -4.89 -11.65 4.49
CA SER A 120 -5.76 -10.55 4.90
C SER A 120 -5.70 -10.42 6.42
N MET A 121 -5.15 -9.31 6.91
CA MET A 121 -4.94 -9.08 8.34
C MET A 121 -6.26 -9.25 9.11
N GLY A 122 -6.21 -9.91 10.26
CA GLY A 122 -7.30 -10.04 11.22
C GLY A 122 -7.47 -8.80 12.10
N THR A 123 -8.62 -8.69 12.75
CA THR A 123 -8.95 -7.58 13.65
C THR A 123 -8.03 -7.50 14.87
N GLU A 124 -7.48 -8.64 15.31
CA GLU A 124 -6.54 -8.73 16.43
C GLU A 124 -5.09 -8.46 16.01
N GLU A 125 -4.78 -8.46 14.71
CA GLU A 125 -3.41 -8.29 14.21
C GLU A 125 -3.06 -6.82 13.94
N ILE A 126 -4.07 -5.98 13.71
CA ILE A 126 -3.90 -4.56 13.37
C ILE A 126 -4.96 -3.69 14.06
N PRO A 127 -4.63 -2.44 14.44
CA PRO A 127 -5.59 -1.56 15.09
C PRO A 127 -6.79 -1.26 14.19
N GLN A 128 -7.99 -1.37 14.75
CA GLN A 128 -9.26 -1.11 14.07
C GLN A 128 -9.74 0.31 14.37
N GLN A 129 -10.30 1.00 13.38
CA GLN A 129 -10.94 2.30 13.59
C GLN A 129 -12.25 2.14 14.37
N ASN A 130 -12.61 3.17 15.13
CA ASN A 130 -13.85 3.21 15.93
C ASN A 130 -14.86 4.25 15.43
N ASN A 131 -14.67 4.79 14.22
CA ASN A 131 -15.54 5.80 13.60
C ASN A 131 -15.59 5.65 12.07
N GLY A 132 -16.40 6.45 11.39
CA GLY A 132 -16.61 6.37 9.93
C GLY A 132 -15.70 7.26 9.07
N SER A 133 -14.67 7.90 9.63
CA SER A 133 -13.94 8.98 8.94
C SER A 133 -12.41 8.81 8.91
N ASP A 134 -11.85 7.95 9.78
CA ASP A 134 -10.41 7.82 9.97
C ASP A 134 -9.74 6.80 9.04
N CYS A 135 -10.47 6.02 8.24
CA CYS A 135 -9.90 4.98 7.37
C CYS A 135 -8.72 5.49 6.51
N GLY A 136 -8.81 6.71 5.98
CA GLY A 136 -7.72 7.32 5.21
C GLY A 136 -6.47 7.61 6.05
N VAL A 137 -6.63 8.00 7.32
CA VAL A 137 -5.52 8.23 8.26
C VAL A 137 -4.89 6.90 8.66
N PHE A 138 -5.69 5.87 8.92
CA PHE A 138 -5.21 4.51 9.18
C PHE A 138 -4.36 3.99 8.03
N VAL A 139 -4.82 4.09 6.78
CA VAL A 139 -4.04 3.69 5.60
C VAL A 139 -2.70 4.43 5.53
N CYS A 140 -2.69 5.74 5.77
CA CYS A 140 -1.45 6.53 5.75
C CYS A 140 -0.49 6.07 6.85
N LYS A 141 -0.98 5.73 8.05
CA LYS A 141 -0.12 5.29 9.16
C LYS A 141 0.29 3.83 9.06
N PHE A 142 -0.54 2.94 8.52
CA PHE A 142 -0.09 1.59 8.14
C PHE A 142 1.09 1.68 7.17
N ALA A 143 0.95 2.44 6.09
CA ALA A 143 2.02 2.66 5.12
C ALA A 143 3.28 3.27 5.75
N ASP A 144 3.13 4.25 6.66
CA ASP A 144 4.28 4.88 7.33
C ASP A 144 5.05 3.93 8.26
N PHE A 145 4.38 3.07 9.01
CA PHE A 145 5.05 2.08 9.85
C PHE A 145 5.71 0.99 9.01
N ILE A 146 4.99 0.47 8.02
CA ILE A 146 5.48 -0.62 7.15
C ILE A 146 6.67 -0.18 6.30
N SER A 147 6.65 1.04 5.73
CA SER A 147 7.76 1.57 4.92
C SER A 147 9.07 1.77 5.70
N ARG A 148 9.07 1.58 7.02
CA ARG A 148 10.26 1.65 7.90
C ARG A 148 10.60 0.31 8.56
N ASP A 149 9.95 -0.78 8.16
CA ASP A 149 10.01 -2.06 8.86
C ASP A 149 9.70 -1.92 10.38
N LYS A 150 8.75 -1.05 10.74
CA LYS A 150 8.32 -0.86 12.11
C LYS A 150 7.01 -1.60 12.41
N PRO A 151 6.89 -2.22 13.59
CA PRO A 151 5.62 -2.81 14.01
C PRO A 151 4.57 -1.72 14.18
N ILE A 152 3.34 -2.00 13.77
CA ILE A 152 2.21 -1.10 13.95
C ILE A 152 1.84 -1.07 15.43
N ILE A 153 2.13 0.03 16.12
CA ILE A 153 1.94 0.18 17.57
C ILE A 153 0.99 1.35 17.93
N PHE A 154 0.27 1.89 16.95
CA PHE A 154 -0.70 2.95 17.21
C PHE A 154 -2.11 2.39 17.46
N SER A 155 -2.94 3.20 18.10
CA SER A 155 -4.36 2.93 18.37
C SER A 155 -5.26 4.05 17.82
N PRO A 156 -6.60 3.87 17.80
CA PRO A 156 -7.54 4.91 17.39
C PRO A 156 -7.41 6.24 18.14
N GLU A 157 -6.95 6.20 19.38
CA GLU A 157 -6.76 7.38 20.23
C GLU A 157 -5.74 8.38 19.65
N HIS A 158 -4.84 7.90 18.79
CA HIS A 158 -3.82 8.74 18.15
C HIS A 158 -4.32 9.46 16.90
N MET A 159 -5.50 9.11 16.35
CA MET A 159 -5.99 9.68 15.08
C MET A 159 -6.13 11.21 15.10
N PRO A 160 -6.63 11.86 16.17
CA PRO A 160 -6.67 13.32 16.24
C PRO A 160 -5.28 13.97 16.14
N TYR A 161 -4.27 13.36 16.78
CA TYR A 161 -2.89 13.81 16.67
C TYR A 161 -2.35 13.59 15.25
N PHE A 162 -2.52 12.40 14.69
CA PHE A 162 -2.05 12.09 13.35
C PHE A 162 -2.68 12.97 12.27
N ARG A 163 -3.95 13.35 12.40
CA ARG A 163 -4.58 14.32 11.50
C ARG A 163 -3.87 15.66 11.51
N ARG A 164 -3.61 16.22 12.70
CA ARG A 164 -2.87 17.49 12.84
C ARG A 164 -1.44 17.37 12.31
N LYS A 165 -0.76 16.26 12.65
CA LYS A 165 0.59 15.93 12.17
C LYS A 165 0.63 15.91 10.65
N MET A 166 -0.28 15.18 10.01
CA MET A 166 -0.34 15.04 8.55
C MET A 166 -0.59 16.38 7.85
N VAL A 167 -1.41 17.27 8.40
CA VAL A 167 -1.59 18.62 7.84
C VAL A 167 -0.26 19.37 7.83
N TRP A 168 0.49 19.34 8.94
CA TRP A 168 1.82 19.94 9.00
C TRP A 168 2.77 19.29 8.00
N GLU A 169 2.81 17.95 7.96
CA GLU A 169 3.68 17.17 7.07
C GLU A 169 3.42 17.49 5.59
N ILE A 170 2.15 17.67 5.21
CA ILE A 170 1.73 17.98 3.83
C ILE A 170 2.12 19.40 3.46
N ILE A 171 1.87 20.38 4.33
CA ILE A 171 2.20 21.79 4.07
C ILE A 171 3.71 21.98 3.89
N HIS A 172 4.51 21.30 4.71
CA HIS A 172 5.97 21.42 4.70
C HIS A 172 6.68 20.40 3.80
N GLN A 173 5.93 19.49 3.18
CA GLN A 173 6.44 18.39 2.35
C GLN A 173 7.54 17.56 3.07
N GLN A 174 7.36 17.37 4.38
CA GLN A 174 8.34 16.72 5.23
C GLN A 174 7.63 15.88 6.29
N LEU A 175 8.01 14.60 6.38
CA LEU A 175 7.56 13.73 7.47
C LEU A 175 8.37 14.00 8.74
N LEU A 176 7.69 14.02 9.89
CA LEU A 176 8.32 14.17 11.22
C LEU A 176 8.64 12.82 11.86
#